data_AF-A0A2V8K1D7-F1
#
_entry.id   AF-A0A2V8K1D7-F1
#
_cell.length_a   1.000
_cell.length_b   1.000
_cell.length_c   1.000
_cell.angle_alpha   90.00
_cell.angle_beta   90.00
_cell.angle_gamma   90.00
#
_symmetry.space_group_name_H-M   'P 1'
#
loop_
_entity.id
_entity.type
_entity.pdbx_description
1 polymer ?
#
loop_
_entity_poly.entity_id
_entity_poly.type
_entity_poly.pdbx_seq_one_letter_code
_entity_poly.pdbx_strand_id
1 'polypeptide(L)' 'MEIRRIADLLSETDLAVASIAERMGCSKSAIMSVNRRCQIRDYGKHRNTWNVRSAIREERHDANLEKKSQAA' A
#
# COMPACT_ATOMS: atom_id res chain seq x y z
N MET A 1 -5.22 -9.63 8.23
CA MET A 1 -4.29 -8.55 7.83
C MET A 1 -4.90 -7.24 8.27
N GLU A 2 -4.19 -6.45 9.07
CA GLU A 2 -4.70 -5.15 9.56
C GLU A 2 -4.20 -4.01 8.67
N ILE A 3 -5.11 -3.34 7.96
CA ILE A 3 -4.74 -2.22 7.06
C ILE A 3 -4.20 -1.03 7.85
N ARG A 4 -4.78 -0.73 9.04
CA ARG A 4 -4.30 0.34 9.94
C ARG A 4 -2.84 0.12 10.32
N ARG A 5 -2.52 -1.05 10.88
CA ARG A 5 -1.16 -1.43 11.29
C ARG A 5 -0.11 -1.39 10.16
N ILE A 6 -0.53 -1.63 8.91
CA ILE A 6 0.33 -1.42 7.73
C ILE A 6 0.51 0.08 7.46
N ALA A 7 -0.57 0.88 7.53
CA ALA A 7 -0.49 2.33 7.40
C ALA A 7 0.39 2.97 8.49
N ASP A 8 0.23 2.58 9.75
CA ASP A 8 1.00 3.08 10.90
C ASP A 8 2.51 2.81 10.67
N LEU A 9 2.89 1.56 10.35
CA LEU A 9 4.27 1.20 9.97
C LEU A 9 4.79 1.98 8.75
N LEU A 10 3.90 2.31 7.79
CA LEU A 10 4.24 3.11 6.62
C LEU A 10 4.46 4.59 6.95
N SER A 11 3.77 5.17 7.95
CA SER A 11 3.91 6.58 8.33
C SER A 11 4.96 6.84 9.43
N GLU A 12 5.16 5.90 10.36
CA GLU A 12 5.94 6.13 11.58
C GLU A 12 7.40 5.63 11.51
N THR A 13 7.75 4.85 10.48
CA THR A 13 9.07 4.20 10.37
C THR A 13 9.72 4.43 9.01
N ASP A 14 11.04 4.42 8.92
CA ASP A 14 11.75 4.39 7.63
C ASP A 14 11.96 2.97 7.06
N LEU A 15 11.23 1.97 7.57
CA LEU A 15 11.39 0.58 7.13
C LEU A 15 11.10 0.42 5.63
N ALA A 16 11.91 -0.40 4.98
CA ALA A 16 11.65 -0.85 3.61
C ALA A 16 10.41 -1.77 3.57
N VAL A 17 9.68 -1.73 2.46
CA VAL A 17 8.46 -2.55 2.25
C VAL A 17 8.70 -4.06 2.41
N ALA A 18 9.93 -4.54 2.19
CA ALA A 18 10.30 -5.92 2.51
C ALA A 18 10.17 -6.23 4.01
N SER A 19 10.76 -5.41 4.86
CA SER A 19 10.75 -5.57 6.33
C SER A 19 9.37 -5.30 6.94
N ILE A 20 8.56 -4.43 6.33
CA ILE A 20 7.14 -4.25 6.71
C ILE A 20 6.34 -5.52 6.35
N ALA A 21 6.54 -6.09 5.15
CA ALA A 21 5.87 -7.31 4.73
C ALA A 21 6.24 -8.52 5.61
N GLU A 22 7.52 -8.64 6.00
CA GLU A 22 8.02 -9.64 6.94
C GLU A 22 7.38 -9.49 8.33
N ARG A 23 7.38 -8.26 8.90
CA ARG A 23 6.73 -7.96 10.20
C ARG A 23 5.22 -8.20 10.21
N MET A 24 4.55 -8.03 9.07
CA MET A 24 3.11 -8.23 8.91
C MET A 24 2.73 -9.63 8.39
N GLY A 25 3.71 -10.52 8.19
CA GLY A 25 3.48 -11.89 7.71
C GLY A 25 2.78 -11.97 6.34
N CYS A 26 3.07 -11.03 5.43
CA CYS A 26 2.30 -10.87 4.20
C CYS A 26 3.17 -10.57 2.95
N SER A 27 2.53 -10.41 1.80
CA SER A 27 3.23 -10.13 0.54
C SER A 27 3.60 -8.65 0.41
N LYS A 28 4.77 -8.40 -0.21
CA LYS A 28 5.22 -7.03 -0.57
C LYS A 28 4.20 -6.31 -1.47
N SER A 29 3.42 -7.04 -2.27
CA SER A 29 2.32 -6.52 -3.09
C SER A 29 1.10 -6.07 -2.27
N ALA A 30 0.80 -6.69 -1.13
CA ALA A 30 -0.26 -6.23 -0.24
C ALA A 30 0.11 -4.89 0.43
N ILE A 31 1.36 -4.76 0.91
CA ILE A 31 1.88 -3.49 1.44
C ILE A 31 1.84 -2.38 0.37
N MET A 32 2.25 -2.69 -0.87
CA MET A 32 2.15 -1.77 -2.01
C MET A 32 0.70 -1.34 -2.29
N SER A 33 -0.26 -2.26 -2.19
CA SER A 33 -1.69 -1.98 -2.39
C SER A 33 -2.23 -1.03 -1.30
N VAL A 34 -1.94 -1.31 -0.03
CA VAL A 34 -2.31 -0.42 1.09
C VAL A 34 -1.66 0.95 0.94
N ASN A 35 -0.35 1.01 0.66
CA ASN A 35 0.33 2.27 0.43
C ASN A 35 -0.28 3.06 -0.73
N ARG A 36 -0.64 2.40 -1.85
CA ARG A 36 -1.29 3.07 -2.99
C ARG A 36 -2.70 3.57 -2.64
N ARG A 37 -3.45 2.83 -1.82
CA ARG A 37 -4.80 3.21 -1.35
C ARG A 37 -4.79 4.35 -0.34
N CYS A 38 -3.76 4.42 0.51
CA CYS A 38 -3.64 5.44 1.56
C CYS A 38 -2.66 6.58 1.22
N GLN A 39 -1.98 6.52 0.06
CA GLN A 39 -1.01 7.48 -0.48
C GLN A 39 0.13 7.94 0.45
N ILE A 40 0.46 7.13 1.47
CA ILE A 40 1.32 7.50 2.60
C ILE A 40 2.74 7.87 2.16
N ARG A 41 3.36 7.03 1.31
CA ARG A 41 4.65 7.32 0.67
C ARG A 41 4.54 7.28 -0.85
N ASP A 42 5.18 8.23 -1.51
CA ASP A 42 5.49 8.15 -2.94
C ASP A 42 6.95 7.73 -3.13
N TYR A 43 7.20 6.74 -3.99
CA TYR A 43 8.53 6.26 -4.35
C TYR A 43 9.01 6.84 -5.70
N GLY A 44 8.15 7.49 -6.48
CA GLY A 44 8.55 8.23 -7.68
C GLY A 44 9.43 7.44 -8.66
N LYS A 45 9.03 6.20 -9.00
CA LYS A 45 9.80 5.20 -9.79
C LYS A 45 11.06 4.60 -9.11
N HIS A 46 11.51 5.12 -7.96
CA HIS A 46 12.72 4.70 -7.27
C HIS A 46 12.41 3.79 -6.07
N ARG A 47 12.72 2.49 -6.17
CA ARG A 47 12.36 1.46 -5.17
C ARG A 47 12.93 1.64 -3.74
N ASN A 48 13.73 2.68 -3.49
CA ASN A 48 14.54 2.83 -2.29
C ASN A 48 14.34 4.16 -1.54
N THR A 49 13.71 5.16 -2.15
CA THR A 49 13.57 6.53 -1.61
C THR A 49 12.12 6.98 -1.62
N TRP A 50 11.74 7.80 -0.65
CA TRP A 50 10.33 8.01 -0.31
C TRP A 50 10.05 9.47 0.05
N ASN A 51 9.01 10.03 -0.55
CA ASN A 51 8.40 11.28 -0.09
C ASN A 51 7.14 10.94 0.71
N VAL A 52 7.12 11.26 2.00
CA VAL A 52 5.93 11.10 2.84
C VAL A 52 4.94 12.22 2.47
N ARG A 53 3.78 11.87 1.92
CA ARG A 53 2.77 12.84 1.50
C ARG A 53 1.62 12.83 2.50
N SER A 54 1.59 13.83 3.37
CA SER A 54 0.63 13.95 4.48
C SER A 54 -0.81 14.10 4.01
N ALA A 55 -1.50 12.97 3.76
CA ALA A 55 -2.83 12.95 3.15
C ALA A 55 -3.73 11.83 3.71
N ILE A 56 -4.05 11.87 5.01
CA ILE A 56 -5.19 11.09 5.52
C ILE A 56 -6.48 11.74 5.03
N ARG A 57 -7.01 11.26 3.89
CA ARG A 57 -8.42 11.18 3.47
C ARG A 57 -8.52 11.09 1.94
N GLU A 58 -8.73 9.89 1.41
CA GLU A 58 -9.84 9.72 0.48
C GLU A 58 -10.47 8.33 0.58
N GLU A 59 -11.70 8.31 1.09
CA GLU A 59 -12.61 7.19 0.97
C GLU A 59 -13.17 7.18 -0.45
N ARG A 60 -12.77 6.22 -1.30
CA ARG A 60 -13.54 5.83 -2.49
C ARG A 60 -13.08 4.50 -3.12
N HIS A 61 -14.08 3.72 -3.54
CA HIS A 61 -14.04 2.64 -4.52
C HIS A 61 -13.08 1.44 -4.30
N ASP A 62 -13.53 0.50 -3.47
CA ASP A 62 -13.40 -0.93 -3.79
C ASP A 62 -14.25 -1.24 -5.04
N ALA A 63 -13.63 -1.30 -6.22
CA ALA A 63 -14.34 -1.47 -7.50
C ALA A 63 -13.53 -2.23 -8.57
N ASN A 64 -13.02 -3.42 -8.24
CA ASN A 64 -12.66 -4.43 -9.25
C ASN A 64 -12.66 -5.86 -8.67
N LEU A 65 -13.86 -6.33 -8.30
CA LEU A 65 -14.18 -7.75 -8.28
C LEU A 65 -15.38 -7.91 -9.23
N GLU A 66 -15.30 -8.91 -10.12
CA GLU A 66 -16.08 -9.00 -11.37
C GLU A 66 -15.83 -7.86 -12.38
N LYS A 67 -15.69 -8.13 -13.68
CA LYS A 67 -16.02 -9.35 -14.43
C LYS A 67 -14.81 -9.87 -15.23
N LYS A 68 -14.62 -11.19 -15.21
CA LYS A 68 -13.81 -11.91 -16.21
C LYS A 68 -14.73 -12.30 -17.37
N SER A 69 -14.15 -12.44 -18.56
CA SER A 69 -14.75 -13.06 -19.76
C SER A 69 -15.93 -12.32 -20.43
N GLN A 70 -15.61 -11.48 -21.42
CA GLN A 70 -16.38 -11.39 -22.67
C GLN A 70 -15.45 -11.76 -23.84
N ALA A 71 -15.59 -12.99 -24.32
CA ALA A 71 -15.06 -13.56 -25.58
C ALA A 71 -15.36 -15.07 -25.52
N ALA A 72 -15.99 -15.70 -26.52
CA ALA A 72 -16.59 -15.17 -27.75
C ALA A 72 -17.90 -15.93 -28.05
#